data_AF-A0A1H7T8L4-F1
#
_entry.id   AF-A0A1H7T8L4-F1
#
_cell.length_a   1.000
_cell.length_b   1.000
_cell.length_c   1.000
_cell.angle_alpha   90.00
_cell.angle_beta   90.00
_cell.angle_gamma   90.00
#
_symmetry.space_group_name_H-M   'P 1'
#
loop_
_entity.id
_entity.type
_entity.pdbx_description
1 polymer ?
#
loop_
_entity_poly.entity_id
_entity_poly.type
_entity_poly.pdbx_seq_one_letter_code
_entity_poly.pdbx_strand_id
1 'polypeptide(L)' 'MKTITSQYEEKEDYYINELSTEEIKDMMANLKDNWVLIEPETQKLRVQSMFRQIVIKKESDKWSILQMLTV' A
#
# COMPACT_ATOMS: atom_id res chain seq x y z
N MET A 1 -16.14 -27.18 -40.81
CA MET A 1 -15.80 -25.77 -40.52
C MET A 1 -15.57 -25.66 -39.02
N LYS A 2 -14.33 -25.40 -38.62
CA LYS A 2 -13.88 -25.45 -37.22
C LYS A 2 -13.77 -24.04 -36.65
N THR A 3 -14.41 -23.87 -35.49
CA THR A 3 -14.03 -22.98 -34.36
C THR A 3 -13.86 -21.48 -34.62
N ILE A 4 -14.93 -20.72 -34.33
CA ILE A 4 -14.90 -19.28 -34.08
C ILE A 4 -15.31 -19.05 -32.61
N THR A 5 -14.61 -19.66 -31.66
CA THR A 5 -14.82 -19.43 -30.20
C THR A 5 -13.68 -20.05 -29.40
N SER A 6 -12.45 -19.57 -29.59
CA SER A 6 -11.31 -20.02 -28.77
C SER A 6 -10.13 -19.05 -28.72
N GLN A 7 -10.31 -17.79 -29.15
CA GLN A 7 -9.21 -16.82 -29.21
C GLN A 7 -9.35 -15.63 -28.25
N TYR A 8 -10.33 -15.64 -27.34
CA TYR A 8 -10.57 -14.52 -26.43
C TYR A 8 -10.51 -14.88 -24.93
N GLU A 9 -10.12 -16.11 -24.55
CA GLU A 9 -10.20 -16.54 -23.14
C GLU A 9 -8.86 -16.81 -22.42
N GLU A 10 -7.68 -16.68 -23.03
CA GLU A 10 -6.44 -17.12 -22.36
C GLU A 10 -5.26 -16.14 -22.43
N LYS A 11 -5.51 -14.84 -22.25
CA LYS A 11 -4.43 -13.86 -21.96
C LYS A 11 -4.84 -12.80 -20.94
N GLU A 12 -5.51 -13.19 -19.86
CA GLU A 12 -5.23 -12.54 -18.56
C GLU A 12 -3.92 -13.14 -18.03
N ASP A 13 -2.82 -12.87 -18.74
CA ASP A 13 -1.49 -13.06 -18.21
C ASP A 13 -1.40 -12.15 -16.99
N TYR A 14 -1.60 -12.75 -15.82
CA TYR A 14 -1.20 -12.23 -14.53
C TYR A 14 0.26 -11.79 -14.65
N TYR A 15 0.50 -10.53 -15.03
CA TYR A 15 1.77 -9.88 -14.78
C TYR A 15 1.87 -9.69 -13.27
N ILE A 16 2.23 -10.76 -12.58
CA ILE A 16 2.87 -10.61 -11.28
C ILE A 16 4.24 -10.03 -11.60
N ASN A 17 4.30 -8.71 -11.75
CA ASN A 17 5.54 -7.98 -11.53
C ASN A 17 5.83 -8.11 -10.03
N GLU A 18 6.35 -9.27 -9.63
CA GLU A 18 6.94 -9.43 -8.31
C GLU A 18 8.16 -8.54 -8.28
N LEU A 19 8.00 -7.32 -7.74
CA LEU A 19 9.14 -6.50 -7.36
C LEU A 19 10.03 -7.37 -6.46
N SER A 20 11.31 -7.43 -6.77
CA SER A 20 12.25 -8.12 -5.92
C SER A 20 12.28 -7.47 -4.54
N THR A 21 12.70 -8.21 -3.52
CA THR A 21 12.79 -7.69 -2.16
C THR A 21 13.66 -6.43 -2.07
N GLU A 22 14.72 -6.33 -2.89
CA GLU A 22 15.58 -5.15 -2.93
C GLU A 22 14.89 -3.94 -3.59
N GLU A 23 14.15 -4.15 -4.68
CA GLU A 23 13.38 -3.07 -5.30
C GLU A 23 12.29 -2.53 -4.37
N ILE A 24 11.66 -3.40 -3.58
CA ILE A 24 10.68 -2.98 -2.56
C ILE A 24 11.37 -2.16 -1.47
N LYS A 25 12.56 -2.58 -1.00
CA LYS A 25 13.32 -1.83 0.00
C LYS A 25 13.71 -0.45 -0.51
N ASP A 26 14.22 -0.37 -1.73
CA ASP A 26 14.61 0.89 -2.37
C ASP A 26 13.40 1.80 -2.57
N MET A 27 12.26 1.25 -3.00
CA MET A 27 11.01 2.01 -3.12
C MET A 27 10.57 2.58 -1.76
N MET A 28 10.65 1.79 -0.69
CA MET A 28 10.25 2.23 0.66
C MET A 28 11.24 3.24 1.25
N ALA A 29 12.53 3.09 1.00
CA ALA A 29 13.55 4.07 1.39
C ALA A 29 13.31 5.42 0.68
N ASN A 30 13.09 5.38 -0.64
CA ASN A 30 12.75 6.57 -1.42
C ASN A 30 11.45 7.23 -0.93
N LEU A 31 10.42 6.45 -0.62
CA LEU A 31 9.17 6.99 -0.06
C LEU A 31 9.40 7.69 1.28
N LYS A 32 10.21 7.10 2.16
CA LYS A 32 10.56 7.68 3.46
C LYS A 32 11.29 9.01 3.30
N ASP A 33 12.31 9.06 2.45
CA ASP A 33 13.15 10.24 2.26
C ASP A 33 12.39 11.39 1.60
N ASN A 34 11.43 11.07 0.74
CA ASN A 34 10.62 12.04 0.01
C ASN A 34 9.23 12.26 0.62
N TRP A 35 8.96 11.73 1.83
CA TRP A 35 7.64 11.79 2.44
C TRP A 35 7.08 13.21 2.54
N VAL A 36 7.95 14.17 2.85
CA VAL A 36 7.63 15.60 2.99
C VAL A 36 7.12 16.26 1.70
N LEU A 37 7.37 15.65 0.54
CA LEU A 37 6.91 16.15 -0.76
C LEU A 37 5.45 15.75 -1.07
N ILE A 38 4.86 14.86 -0.27
CA ILE A 38 3.47 14.43 -0.42
C ILE A 38 2.56 15.39 0.35
N GLU A 39 1.45 15.80 -0.25
CA GLU A 39 0.45 16.64 0.41
C GLU A 39 -0.05 16.02 1.73
N PRO A 40 -0.19 16.80 2.83
CA PRO A 40 -0.53 16.26 4.15
C PRO A 40 -1.80 15.40 4.20
N GLU A 41 -2.85 15.76 3.46
CA GLU A 41 -4.06 14.93 3.39
C GLU A 41 -3.82 13.60 2.68
N THR A 42 -2.96 13.56 1.67
CA THR A 42 -2.60 12.31 0.98
C THR A 42 -1.71 11.42 1.86
N GLN A 43 -0.79 12.02 2.62
CA GLN A 43 -0.02 11.31 3.64
C GLN A 43 -0.94 10.61 4.64
N LYS A 44 -1.92 11.34 5.17
CA LYS A 44 -2.93 10.84 6.11
C LYS A 44 -3.74 9.68 5.52
N LEU A 45 -4.25 9.82 4.29
CA LEU A 45 -5.02 8.76 3.63
C LEU A 45 -4.17 7.49 3.40
N ARG A 46 -2.89 7.65 3.01
CA ARG A 46 -1.97 6.52 2.86
C ARG A 46 -1.74 5.80 4.17
N VAL A 47 -1.45 6.53 5.24
CA VAL A 47 -1.31 5.93 6.59
C VAL A 47 -2.59 5.22 6.97
N GLN A 48 -3.76 5.85 6.83
CA GLN A 48 -5.04 5.22 7.15
C GLN A 48 -5.30 3.94 6.35
N SER A 49 -4.90 3.88 5.08
CA SER A 49 -5.07 2.67 4.26
C SER A 49 -4.25 1.46 4.75
N MET A 50 -3.19 1.69 5.54
CA MET A 50 -2.36 0.61 6.10
C MET A 50 -2.97 -0.01 7.35
N PHE A 51 -4.01 0.59 7.93
CA PHE A 51 -4.62 0.15 9.17
C PHE A 51 -6.13 0.00 9.06
N ARG A 52 -6.65 -1.13 9.50
CA ARG A 52 -8.10 -1.31 9.74
C ARG A 52 -8.56 -0.45 10.91
N GLN A 53 -7.72 -0.29 11.94
CA GLN A 53 -8.03 0.52 13.12
C GLN A 53 -6.76 0.99 13.82
N ILE A 54 -6.73 2.26 14.25
CA ILE A 54 -5.72 2.78 15.19
C ILE A 54 -6.46 3.50 16.32
N VAL A 55 -6.13 3.19 17.57
CA VAL A 55 -6.64 3.90 18.75
C VAL A 55 -5.49 4.69 19.36
N ILE A 56 -5.61 6.02 19.32
CA ILE A 56 -4.62 6.93 19.89
C ILE A 56 -5.26 7.64 21.09
N LYS A 57 -4.58 7.63 22.23
CA LYS A 57 -5.00 8.35 23.44
C LYS A 57 -4.06 9.50 23.71
N LYS A 58 -4.63 10.68 23.95
CA LYS A 58 -3.89 11.83 24.46
C LYS A 58 -3.72 11.70 25.97
N GLU A 59 -2.50 11.60 26.43
CA GLU A 59 -2.14 11.55 27.85
C GLU A 59 -1.40 12.84 28.19
N SER A 60 -2.17 13.84 28.62
CA SER A 60 -1.73 15.22 28.90
C SER A 60 -0.91 15.82 27.74
N ASP A 61 0.43 15.66 27.78
CA ASP A 61 1.39 16.24 26.85
C ASP A 61 1.93 15.23 25.82
N LYS A 62 1.46 13.98 25.87
CA LYS A 62 1.93 12.89 25.00
C LYS A 62 0.76 12.22 24.28
N TRP A 63 1.08 11.60 23.14
CA TRP A 63 0.14 10.74 22.41
C TRP A 63 0.65 9.31 22.49
N SER A 64 -0.22 8.41 22.91
CA SER A 64 0.08 6.99 23.09
C SER A 64 -0.80 6.17 22.15
N ILE A 65 -0.20 5.26 21.38
CA ILE A 65 -0.95 4.29 20.56
C ILE A 65 -1.36 3.14 21.47
N LEU A 66 -2.67 2.97 21.68
CA LEU A 66 -3.22 1.91 22.53
C LEU A 66 -3.47 0.62 21.75
N GLN A 67 -3.85 0.76 20.48
CA GLN A 67 -4.19 -0.37 19.63
C GLN A 67 -3.90 -0.04 18.17
N MET A 68 -3.40 -1.04 17.45
CA MET A 68 -3.10 -0.96 16.03
C MET A 68 -3.52 -2.28 15.38
N LEU A 69 -4.48 -2.21 14.46
CA LEU A 69 -4.93 -3.32 13.63
C LEU A 69 -4.59 -2.97 12.18
N THR A 70 -3.68 -3.73 11.57
CA THR A 70 -3.28 -3.56 10.17
C THR A 70 -4.27 -4.23 9.23
N VAL A 71 -4.23 -3.89 7.95
CA VAL A 71 -5.04 -4.57 6.91
C VAL A 71 -4.60 -6.00 6.70
#